data_AF-A0A8K0P1K6-F1
#
_entry.id   AF-A0A8K0P1K6-F1
#
_cell.length_a   1.000
_cell.length_b   1.000
_cell.length_c   1.000
_cell.angle_alpha   90.00
_cell.angle_beta   90.00
_cell.angle_gamma   90.00
#
_symmetry.space_group_name_H-M   'P 1'
#
loop_
_entity.id
_entity.type
_entity.pdbx_description
1 polymer ?
#
loop_
_entity_poly.entity_id
_entity_poly.type
_entity_poly.pdbx_seq_one_letter_code
_entity_poly.pdbx_strand_id
1 'polypeptide(L)'
;MLDLAHVNEKKVVETFKMAVCSEEPFISIELLLSLSVAEILQPMSCLLEEFLKSAVNDYCSLEDMSDLSHEDDALYFVECVLKRIQEGFGRGVTFETNSSLWKDLQRLCANMRLMPTFRLQALKLIQEHYLHEQCDDKNTEELEKTLLLYETQAIVAKSWPEMEVKLSDLELEDSRLKLFDKLLKISSEWSQALCLTAILERWPKNQSLRMEEVNPWVSILKNIKRFEGYQDDDIYSFLELLFGDEILNDHDISDAITEIESWNEYPILVHSLLLLNGKEFHDKAINIILNNSQVAELKLRRSTLSLIIKKKLATQIVGSKTFDDCVQQILDFREENIPLIMELIEELKTSGKEIEAGMLSLRAKYVPKSLQVFSFALSVIPKH
;
A
#
# COMPACT_ATOMS: atom_id res chain seq x y z
N MET A 1 40.59 21.76 -41.27
CA MET A 1 40.49 20.73 -40.22
C MET A 1 39.34 21.14 -39.30
N LEU A 2 38.14 21.28 -39.91
CA LEU A 2 36.90 21.68 -39.25
C LEU A 2 36.12 20.41 -38.85
N ASP A 3 35.41 20.50 -37.73
CA ASP A 3 34.16 19.80 -37.39
C ASP A 3 34.08 18.28 -37.25
N LEU A 4 35.13 17.50 -37.52
CA LEU A 4 35.02 16.04 -37.34
C LEU A 4 34.89 15.62 -35.86
N ALA A 5 35.47 16.38 -34.93
CA ALA A 5 35.33 16.13 -33.49
C ALA A 5 33.91 16.48 -32.99
N HIS A 6 33.38 17.64 -33.34
CA HIS A 6 32.03 18.08 -32.95
C HIS A 6 30.91 17.24 -33.58
N VAL A 7 31.09 16.74 -34.81
CA VAL A 7 30.12 15.84 -35.45
C VAL A 7 30.09 14.46 -34.77
N ASN A 8 31.24 13.97 -34.29
CA ASN A 8 31.29 12.73 -33.52
C ASN A 8 30.70 12.91 -32.11
N GLU A 9 30.98 14.03 -31.46
CA GLU A 9 30.43 14.39 -30.15
C GLU A 9 28.89 14.44 -30.15
N LYS A 10 28.28 15.12 -31.13
CA LYS A 10 26.80 15.17 -31.26
C LYS A 10 26.18 13.79 -31.46
N LYS A 11 26.76 12.96 -32.33
CA LYS A 11 26.27 11.60 -32.57
C LYS A 11 26.39 10.71 -31.33
N VAL A 12 27.46 10.88 -30.56
CA VAL A 12 27.67 10.16 -29.31
C VAL A 12 26.61 10.58 -28.28
N VAL A 13 26.35 11.88 -28.12
CA VAL A 13 25.29 12.39 -27.24
C VAL A 13 23.90 11.91 -27.66
N GLU A 14 23.57 11.93 -28.95
CA GLU A 14 22.31 11.37 -29.47
C GLU A 14 22.18 9.87 -29.18
N THR A 15 23.27 9.12 -29.31
CA THR A 15 23.28 7.68 -28.99
C THR A 15 23.01 7.44 -27.50
N PHE A 16 23.54 8.29 -26.62
CA PHE A 16 23.25 8.21 -25.19
C PHE A 16 21.85 8.66 -24.83
N LYS A 17 21.28 9.67 -25.51
CA LYS A 17 19.85 10.01 -25.36
C LYS A 17 18.95 8.81 -25.69
N MET A 18 19.25 8.09 -26.78
CA MET A 18 18.53 6.87 -27.14
C MET A 18 18.73 5.74 -26.13
N ALA A 19 19.93 5.59 -25.58
CA ALA A 19 20.23 4.58 -24.55
C ALA A 19 19.49 4.88 -23.22
N VAL A 20 19.42 6.15 -22.81
CA VAL A 20 18.66 6.57 -21.62
C VAL A 20 17.19 6.19 -21.73
N CYS A 21 16.63 6.26 -22.94
CA CYS A 21 15.23 5.93 -23.23
C CYS A 21 14.98 4.46 -23.58
N SER A 22 16.02 3.62 -23.61
CA SER A 22 15.88 2.20 -23.89
C SER A 22 15.56 1.40 -22.62
N GLU A 23 15.20 0.12 -22.78
CA GLU A 23 15.02 -0.81 -21.66
C GLU A 23 16.34 -1.36 -21.11
N GLU A 24 17.49 -0.89 -21.61
CA GLU A 24 18.80 -1.40 -21.19
C GLU A 24 19.06 -1.12 -19.70
N PRO A 25 19.68 -2.04 -18.95
CA PRO A 25 20.02 -1.79 -17.56
C PRO A 25 20.95 -0.59 -17.40
N PHE A 26 20.73 0.19 -16.34
CA PHE A 26 21.55 1.35 -15.99
C PHE A 26 23.07 1.08 -16.04
N ILE A 27 23.50 -0.07 -15.50
CA ILE A 27 24.92 -0.50 -15.49
C ILE A 27 25.46 -0.63 -16.92
N SER A 28 24.64 -1.12 -17.85
CA SER A 28 25.07 -1.29 -19.25
C SER A 28 25.35 0.07 -19.89
N ILE A 29 24.52 1.07 -19.60
CA ILE A 29 24.67 2.44 -20.10
C ILE A 29 25.89 3.12 -19.46
N GLU A 30 26.06 2.95 -18.15
CA GLU A 30 27.22 3.44 -17.41
C GLU A 30 28.53 2.81 -17.93
N LEU A 31 28.53 1.50 -18.21
CA LEU A 31 29.65 0.80 -18.80
C LEU A 31 29.94 1.34 -20.22
N LEU A 32 28.91 1.56 -21.04
CA LEU A 32 29.07 2.15 -22.37
C LEU A 32 29.67 3.57 -22.31
N LEU A 33 29.26 4.37 -21.32
CA LEU A 33 29.88 5.68 -21.04
C LEU A 33 31.35 5.52 -20.66
N SER A 34 31.67 4.58 -19.76
CA SER A 34 33.05 4.35 -19.31
C SER A 34 34.00 3.87 -20.43
N LEU A 35 33.45 3.21 -21.46
CA LEU A 35 34.20 2.70 -22.62
C LEU A 35 34.27 3.70 -23.78
N SER A 36 33.49 4.78 -23.71
CA SER A 36 33.52 5.85 -24.70
C SER A 36 34.74 6.77 -24.49
N VAL A 37 35.02 7.66 -25.46
CA VAL A 37 36.23 8.51 -25.44
C VAL A 37 36.19 9.41 -24.20
N ALA A 38 37.04 9.09 -23.20
CA ALA A 38 37.10 9.73 -21.89
C ALA A 38 37.40 11.25 -21.92
N GLU A 39 37.84 11.79 -23.06
CA GLU A 39 38.05 13.24 -23.26
C GLU A 39 36.74 13.99 -23.57
N ILE A 40 35.65 13.29 -23.88
CA ILE A 40 34.39 13.87 -24.38
C ILE A 40 33.24 13.75 -23.38
N LEU A 41 33.22 12.71 -22.52
CA LEU A 41 32.05 12.42 -21.69
C LEU A 41 32.35 12.47 -20.19
N GLN A 42 31.49 13.22 -19.51
CA GLN A 42 31.46 13.39 -18.06
C GLN A 42 30.88 12.15 -17.36
N PRO A 43 30.95 12.06 -16.02
CA PRO A 43 30.23 11.04 -15.26
C PRO A 43 28.75 10.98 -15.62
N MET A 44 28.15 9.81 -15.47
CA MET A 44 26.74 9.56 -15.83
C MET A 44 25.78 10.50 -15.08
N SER A 45 26.12 10.90 -13.84
CA SER A 45 25.40 11.94 -13.10
C SER A 45 25.35 13.27 -13.86
N CYS A 46 26.48 13.81 -14.31
CA CYS A 46 26.53 15.06 -15.05
C CYS A 46 25.79 14.96 -16.40
N LEU A 47 25.87 13.82 -17.08
CA LEU A 47 25.13 13.59 -18.33
C LEU A 47 23.62 13.64 -18.12
N LEU A 48 23.11 12.99 -17.06
CA LEU A 48 21.68 13.04 -16.73
C LEU A 48 21.24 14.45 -16.33
N GLU A 49 22.08 15.22 -15.66
CA GLU A 49 21.80 16.63 -15.35
C GLU A 49 21.68 17.47 -16.62
N GLU A 50 22.60 17.31 -17.58
CA GLU A 50 22.55 18.00 -18.86
C GLU A 50 21.34 17.60 -19.68
N PHE A 51 20.97 16.31 -19.67
CA PHE A 51 19.77 15.81 -20.34
C PHE A 51 18.49 16.34 -19.73
N LEU A 52 18.39 16.35 -18.40
CA LEU A 52 17.26 16.94 -17.70
C LEU A 52 17.14 18.43 -18.04
N LYS A 53 18.25 19.17 -17.96
CA LYS A 53 18.29 20.60 -18.29
C LYS A 53 17.87 20.88 -19.72
N SER A 54 18.36 20.09 -20.69
CA SER A 54 17.92 20.18 -22.09
C SER A 54 16.42 19.94 -22.19
N ALA A 55 15.93 18.83 -21.64
CA ALA A 55 14.52 18.45 -21.72
C ALA A 55 13.59 19.49 -21.08
N VAL A 56 13.99 20.04 -19.93
CA VAL A 56 13.24 21.09 -19.23
C VAL A 56 13.22 22.39 -20.02
N ASN A 57 14.33 22.79 -20.63
CA ASN A 57 14.36 23.99 -21.46
C ASN A 57 13.55 23.81 -22.74
N ASP A 58 13.70 22.66 -23.40
CA ASP A 58 12.96 22.31 -24.61
C ASP A 58 11.46 22.35 -24.30
N TYR A 59 11.01 21.68 -23.23
CA TYR A 59 9.60 21.69 -22.83
C TYR A 59 9.09 23.06 -22.36
N CYS A 60 9.84 23.78 -21.53
CA CYS A 60 9.42 25.11 -21.05
C CYS A 60 9.42 26.17 -22.15
N SER A 61 10.16 25.97 -23.25
CA SER A 61 10.23 26.91 -24.38
C SER A 61 9.16 26.68 -25.46
N LEU A 62 8.37 25.61 -25.36
CA LEU A 62 7.26 25.28 -26.29
C LEU A 62 6.04 26.21 -26.13
N GLU A 63 6.20 27.48 -25.75
CA GLU A 63 5.10 28.39 -25.47
C GLU A 63 4.19 28.69 -26.69
N ASP A 64 4.59 28.37 -27.94
CA ASP A 64 3.88 28.81 -29.15
C ASP A 64 3.84 27.82 -30.35
N MET A 65 4.20 26.53 -30.20
CA MET A 65 4.26 25.61 -31.36
C MET A 65 3.14 24.56 -31.34
N SER A 66 2.30 24.58 -32.38
CA SER A 66 1.12 23.73 -32.59
C SER A 66 1.39 22.25 -32.89
N ASP A 67 2.60 21.76 -32.64
CA ASP A 67 3.02 20.40 -33.00
C ASP A 67 2.98 19.48 -31.77
N LEU A 68 1.80 18.90 -31.53
CA LEU A 68 1.53 17.94 -30.44
C LEU A 68 2.50 16.74 -30.44
N SER A 69 3.01 16.33 -31.61
CA SER A 69 3.98 15.22 -31.71
C SER A 69 5.31 15.52 -31.03
N HIS A 70 5.74 16.78 -31.02
CA HIS A 70 6.99 17.17 -30.37
C HIS A 70 6.84 17.32 -28.85
N GLU A 71 5.62 17.57 -28.37
CA GLU A 71 5.31 17.63 -26.95
C GLU A 71 5.35 16.24 -26.31
N ASP A 72 4.74 15.24 -26.95
CA ASP A 72 4.75 13.84 -26.48
C ASP A 72 6.17 13.25 -26.44
N ASP A 73 6.99 13.53 -27.47
CA ASP A 73 8.39 13.07 -27.53
C ASP A 73 9.24 13.73 -26.43
N ALA A 74 9.01 15.02 -26.15
CA ALA A 74 9.70 15.74 -25.08
C ALA A 74 9.30 15.22 -23.69
N LEU A 75 8.02 14.96 -23.46
CA LEU A 75 7.51 14.40 -22.21
C LEU A 75 8.04 12.98 -21.96
N TYR A 76 8.04 12.13 -22.99
CA TYR A 76 8.62 10.79 -22.91
C TYR A 76 10.12 10.86 -22.56
N PHE A 77 10.86 11.79 -23.15
CA PHE A 77 12.27 11.99 -22.83
C PHE A 77 12.48 12.43 -21.38
N VAL A 78 11.67 13.36 -20.86
CA VAL A 78 11.70 13.75 -19.44
C VAL A 78 11.43 12.54 -18.54
N GLU A 79 10.45 11.71 -18.87
CA GLU A 79 10.12 10.49 -18.11
C GLU A 79 11.32 9.53 -18.02
N CYS A 80 11.95 9.26 -19.17
CA CYS A 80 13.11 8.39 -19.26
C CYS A 80 14.27 8.91 -18.40
N VAL A 81 14.56 10.21 -18.49
CA VAL A 81 15.63 10.84 -17.71
C VAL A 81 15.33 10.78 -16.21
N LEU A 82 14.11 11.09 -15.76
CA LEU A 82 13.71 11.00 -14.34
C LEU A 82 13.83 9.57 -13.81
N LYS A 83 13.41 8.57 -14.59
CA LYS A 83 13.56 7.15 -14.23
C LYS A 83 15.02 6.75 -14.09
N ARG A 84 15.90 7.21 -14.99
CA ARG A 84 17.35 6.94 -14.90
C ARG A 84 17.99 7.62 -13.70
N ILE A 85 17.60 8.85 -13.38
CA ILE A 85 18.07 9.53 -12.17
C ILE A 85 17.68 8.71 -10.93
N GLN A 86 16.43 8.22 -10.85
CA GLN A 86 15.96 7.36 -9.76
C GLN A 86 16.73 6.03 -9.67
N GLU A 87 16.96 5.35 -10.80
CA GLU A 87 17.79 4.14 -10.85
C GLU A 87 19.22 4.39 -10.37
N GLY A 88 19.79 5.55 -10.70
CA GLY A 88 21.12 5.96 -10.28
C GLY A 88 21.23 6.16 -8.77
N PHE A 89 20.26 6.85 -8.18
CA PHE A 89 20.18 6.99 -6.73
C PHE A 89 20.09 5.65 -6.02
N GLY A 90 19.25 4.72 -6.52
CA GLY A 90 19.14 3.36 -5.98
C GLY A 90 20.43 2.53 -6.05
N ARG A 91 21.41 2.97 -6.86
CA ARG A 91 22.73 2.34 -7.02
C ARG A 91 23.86 3.11 -6.33
N GLY A 92 23.55 4.21 -5.63
CA GLY A 92 24.53 5.03 -4.92
C GLY A 92 25.26 6.05 -5.80
N VAL A 93 24.73 6.39 -6.99
CA VAL A 93 25.22 7.53 -7.75
C VAL A 93 24.84 8.81 -7.01
N THR A 94 25.84 9.61 -6.65
CA THR A 94 25.63 10.89 -5.96
C THR A 94 25.64 12.03 -6.97
N PHE A 95 24.63 12.89 -6.90
CA PHE A 95 24.57 14.14 -7.63
C PHE A 95 25.04 15.26 -6.71
N GLU A 96 25.77 16.24 -7.23
CA GLU A 96 26.26 17.33 -6.39
C GLU A 96 25.08 18.12 -5.81
N THR A 97 25.14 18.45 -4.53
CA THR A 97 24.06 19.20 -3.85
C THR A 97 23.86 20.61 -4.46
N ASN A 98 24.87 21.18 -5.12
CA ASN A 98 24.79 22.47 -5.84
C ASN A 98 24.53 22.32 -7.36
N SER A 99 24.20 21.13 -7.82
CA SER A 99 23.93 20.84 -9.24
C SER A 99 22.74 21.65 -9.80
N SER A 100 22.73 21.82 -11.13
CA SER A 100 21.55 22.35 -11.82
C SER A 100 20.34 21.41 -11.73
N LEU A 101 20.56 20.13 -11.41
CA LEU A 101 19.53 19.10 -11.24
C LEU A 101 18.35 19.61 -10.41
N TRP A 102 18.63 20.12 -9.22
CA TRP A 102 17.61 20.48 -8.26
C TRP A 102 16.77 21.66 -8.72
N LYS A 103 17.39 22.63 -9.39
CA LYS A 103 16.68 23.77 -9.99
C LYS A 103 15.78 23.33 -11.14
N ASP A 104 16.24 22.38 -11.94
CA ASP A 104 15.46 21.86 -13.08
C ASP A 104 14.32 20.93 -12.61
N LEU A 105 14.53 20.13 -11.56
CA LEU A 105 13.45 19.39 -10.89
C LEU A 105 12.42 20.33 -10.25
N GLN A 106 12.85 21.42 -9.60
CA GLN A 106 11.95 22.44 -9.05
C GLN A 106 11.12 23.12 -10.15
N ARG A 107 11.72 23.41 -11.32
CA ARG A 107 11.01 23.95 -12.49
C ARG A 107 9.97 22.99 -13.03
N LEU A 108 10.28 21.69 -13.11
CA LEU A 108 9.31 20.66 -13.46
C LEU A 108 8.15 20.63 -12.45
N CYS A 109 8.46 20.67 -11.16
CA CYS A 109 7.45 20.71 -10.10
C CYS A 109 6.55 21.94 -10.21
N ALA A 110 7.10 23.11 -10.55
CA ALA A 110 6.34 24.36 -10.67
C ALA A 110 5.51 24.46 -11.97
N ASN A 111 5.73 23.58 -12.95
CA ASN A 111 5.07 23.67 -14.24
C ASN A 111 3.67 23.03 -14.22
N MET A 112 2.63 23.86 -14.09
CA MET A 112 1.22 23.43 -14.03
C MET A 112 0.69 22.79 -15.32
N ARG A 113 1.41 22.88 -16.45
CA ARG A 113 1.04 22.20 -17.69
C ARG A 113 1.35 20.70 -17.66
N LEU A 114 2.29 20.28 -16.81
CA LEU A 114 2.67 18.87 -16.66
C LEU A 114 1.62 18.08 -15.89
N MET A 115 1.42 16.83 -16.31
CA MET A 115 0.59 15.90 -15.56
C MET A 115 1.10 15.74 -14.11
N PRO A 116 0.19 15.59 -13.13
CA PRO A 116 0.56 15.43 -11.72
C PRO A 116 1.59 14.32 -11.46
N THR A 117 1.58 13.24 -12.26
CA THR A 117 2.52 12.12 -12.16
C THR A 117 3.98 12.53 -12.36
N PHE A 118 4.28 13.37 -13.35
CA PHE A 118 5.63 13.86 -13.62
C PHE A 118 6.10 14.81 -12.51
N ARG A 119 5.22 15.70 -12.08
CA ARG A 119 5.50 16.63 -10.97
C ARG A 119 5.80 15.85 -9.69
N LEU A 120 5.08 14.76 -9.44
CA LEU A 120 5.33 13.88 -8.31
C LEU A 120 6.66 13.14 -8.37
N GLN A 121 7.00 12.56 -9.51
CA GLN A 121 8.29 11.88 -9.68
C GLN A 121 9.46 12.84 -9.41
N ALA A 122 9.42 14.04 -10.01
CA ALA A 122 10.44 15.05 -9.78
C ALA A 122 10.52 15.50 -8.31
N LEU A 123 9.36 15.66 -7.66
CA LEU A 123 9.30 16.11 -6.28
C LEU A 123 9.78 15.05 -5.27
N LYS A 124 9.49 13.78 -5.51
CA LYS A 124 10.01 12.66 -4.70
C LYS A 124 11.53 12.60 -4.76
N LEU A 125 12.11 12.78 -5.95
CA LEU A 125 13.57 12.85 -6.10
C LEU A 125 14.18 14.00 -5.28
N ILE A 126 13.53 15.17 -5.26
CA ILE A 126 13.97 16.29 -4.40
C ILE A 126 13.85 15.90 -2.92
N GLN A 127 12.73 15.30 -2.49
CA GLN A 127 12.52 14.95 -1.09
C GLN A 127 13.51 13.89 -0.59
N GLU A 128 13.70 12.81 -1.35
CA GLU A 128 14.51 11.66 -0.93
C GLU A 128 16.01 11.96 -0.93
N HIS A 129 16.47 12.85 -1.81
CA HIS A 129 17.91 13.00 -2.08
C HIS A 129 18.48 14.41 -1.90
N TYR A 130 17.68 15.49 -2.01
CA TYR A 130 18.16 16.86 -1.79
C TYR A 130 17.98 17.30 -0.34
N LEU A 131 16.80 17.06 0.24
CA LEU A 131 16.48 17.50 1.60
C LEU A 131 17.21 16.70 2.68
N HIS A 132 17.59 15.45 2.42
CA HIS A 132 18.37 14.67 3.38
C HIS A 132 19.78 15.26 3.59
N GLU A 133 20.30 16.03 2.64
CA GLU A 133 21.64 16.65 2.68
C GLU A 133 21.63 18.12 3.13
N GLN A 134 20.52 18.86 2.95
CA GLN A 134 20.39 20.26 3.36
C GLN A 134 19.31 20.44 4.44
N CYS A 135 19.72 20.32 5.70
CA CYS A 135 18.89 20.69 6.86
C CYS A 135 18.69 22.22 6.92
N ASP A 136 17.68 22.73 6.22
CA ASP A 136 17.09 24.04 6.50
C ASP A 136 15.57 23.85 6.69
N ASP A 137 15.14 23.78 7.95
CA ASP A 137 13.81 23.29 8.38
C ASP A 137 12.62 23.96 7.65
N LYS A 138 12.77 25.22 7.22
CA LYS A 138 11.70 25.98 6.54
C LYS A 138 11.47 25.59 5.09
N ASN A 139 12.54 25.30 4.35
CA ASN A 139 12.42 24.87 2.95
C ASN A 139 11.84 23.46 2.86
N THR A 140 12.15 22.63 3.86
CA THR A 140 11.57 21.29 4.01
C THR A 140 10.06 21.35 4.21
N GLU A 141 9.56 22.23 5.09
CA GLU A 141 8.12 22.35 5.37
C GLU A 141 7.30 22.84 4.15
N GLU A 142 7.80 23.82 3.40
CA GLU A 142 7.13 24.29 2.17
C GLU A 142 7.11 23.21 1.08
N LEU A 143 8.17 22.41 1.00
CA LEU A 143 8.28 21.33 0.04
C LEU A 143 7.36 20.15 0.40
N GLU A 144 7.27 19.78 1.68
CA GLU A 144 6.34 18.78 2.18
C GLU A 144 4.88 19.16 1.89
N LYS A 145 4.51 20.44 2.09
CA LYS A 145 3.17 20.95 1.73
C LYS A 145 2.90 20.86 0.23
N THR A 146 3.89 21.21 -0.58
CA THR A 146 3.80 21.11 -2.05
C THR A 146 3.66 19.65 -2.50
N LEU A 147 4.33 18.73 -1.81
CA LEU A 147 4.26 17.30 -2.10
C LEU A 147 2.93 16.70 -1.75
N LEU A 148 2.43 17.01 -0.57
CA LEU A 148 1.08 16.64 -0.18
C LEU A 148 0.04 17.12 -1.19
N LEU A 149 0.19 18.35 -1.70
CA LEU A 149 -0.68 18.91 -2.73
C LEU A 149 -0.62 18.10 -4.03
N TYR A 150 0.57 17.84 -4.55
CA TYR A 150 0.70 17.12 -5.82
C TYR A 150 0.28 15.66 -5.70
N GLU A 151 0.51 15.03 -4.56
CA GLU A 151 0.11 13.64 -4.31
C GLU A 151 -1.41 13.54 -4.29
N THR A 152 -2.05 14.47 -3.56
CA THR A 152 -3.50 14.56 -3.52
C THR A 152 -4.07 14.89 -4.89
N GLN A 153 -3.49 15.85 -5.64
CA GLN A 153 -3.92 16.19 -7.00
C GLN A 153 -3.83 15.00 -7.95
N ALA A 154 -2.75 14.20 -7.90
CA ALA A 154 -2.60 13.05 -8.79
C ALA A 154 -3.64 11.96 -8.51
N ILE A 155 -3.92 11.69 -7.23
CA ILE A 155 -4.95 10.72 -6.85
C ILE A 155 -6.34 11.25 -7.21
N VAL A 156 -6.61 12.53 -6.94
CA VAL A 156 -7.91 13.12 -7.23
C VAL A 156 -8.18 13.21 -8.74
N ALA A 157 -7.21 13.63 -9.55
CA ALA A 157 -7.35 13.71 -11.00
C ALA A 157 -7.68 12.35 -11.65
N LYS A 158 -7.24 11.24 -11.03
CA LYS A 158 -7.53 9.89 -11.52
C LYS A 158 -9.00 9.49 -11.35
N SER A 159 -9.62 9.91 -10.25
CA SER A 159 -10.95 9.42 -9.82
C SER A 159 -12.06 10.48 -9.89
N TRP A 160 -11.67 11.76 -9.91
CA TRP A 160 -12.54 12.93 -10.03
C TRP A 160 -11.84 13.98 -10.91
N PRO A 161 -11.78 13.79 -12.24
CA PRO A 161 -11.02 14.66 -13.14
C PRO A 161 -11.54 16.11 -13.18
N GLU A 162 -12.79 16.34 -12.81
CA GLU A 162 -13.42 17.67 -12.74
C GLU A 162 -13.08 18.43 -11.44
N MET A 163 -12.41 17.78 -10.49
CA MET A 163 -12.11 18.35 -9.18
C MET A 163 -10.73 19.00 -9.15
N GLU A 164 -10.71 20.30 -8.90
CA GLU A 164 -9.50 21.06 -8.64
C GLU A 164 -9.17 21.03 -7.15
N VAL A 165 -7.93 20.65 -6.79
CA VAL A 165 -7.41 20.66 -5.40
C VAL A 165 -6.36 21.75 -5.26
N LYS A 166 -6.52 22.60 -4.24
CA LYS A 166 -5.65 23.75 -3.96
C LYS A 166 -4.90 23.55 -2.64
N LEU A 167 -3.81 24.31 -2.47
CA LEU A 167 -3.02 24.27 -1.24
C LEU A 167 -3.87 24.60 0.01
N SER A 168 -4.78 25.57 -0.12
CA SER A 168 -5.73 25.96 0.94
C SER A 168 -6.64 24.83 1.41
N ASP A 169 -6.88 23.83 0.56
CA ASP A 169 -7.68 22.65 0.91
C ASP A 169 -6.88 21.67 1.79
N LEU A 170 -5.56 21.82 1.90
CA LEU A 170 -4.65 20.88 2.56
C LEU A 170 -3.85 21.47 3.72
N GLU A 171 -3.80 22.81 3.83
CA GLU A 171 -3.05 23.54 4.86
C GLU A 171 -3.52 23.23 6.28
N LEU A 172 -4.84 23.12 6.49
CA LEU A 172 -5.45 22.89 7.79
C LEU A 172 -6.17 21.54 7.82
N GLU A 173 -6.21 20.93 9.00
CA GLU A 173 -6.94 19.67 9.23
C GLU A 173 -8.42 19.80 8.84
N ASP A 174 -9.10 20.85 9.28
CA ASP A 174 -10.50 21.13 8.91
C ASP A 174 -10.71 21.26 7.39
N SER A 175 -9.74 21.86 6.67
CA SER A 175 -9.81 22.00 5.22
C SER A 175 -9.67 20.65 4.54
N ARG A 176 -8.74 19.82 5.03
CA ARG A 176 -8.54 18.44 4.55
C ARG A 176 -9.79 17.59 4.75
N LEU A 177 -10.40 17.66 5.93
CA LEU A 177 -11.63 16.93 6.24
C LEU A 177 -12.80 17.41 5.36
N LYS A 178 -12.94 18.71 5.10
CA LYS A 178 -13.95 19.24 4.16
C LYS A 178 -13.75 18.76 2.74
N LEU A 179 -12.50 18.71 2.26
CA LEU A 179 -12.18 18.16 0.94
C LEU A 179 -12.54 16.67 0.90
N PHE A 180 -12.15 15.91 1.91
CA PHE A 180 -12.47 14.49 2.04
C PHE A 180 -13.98 14.25 2.00
N ASP A 181 -14.76 14.97 2.81
CA ASP A 181 -16.22 14.87 2.83
C ASP A 181 -16.85 15.18 1.47
N LYS A 182 -16.31 16.18 0.77
CA LYS A 182 -16.77 16.54 -0.57
C LYS A 182 -16.53 15.39 -1.55
N LEU A 183 -15.32 14.81 -1.54
CA LEU A 183 -14.97 13.66 -2.39
C LEU A 183 -15.82 12.43 -2.04
N LEU A 184 -15.98 12.11 -0.76
CA LEU A 184 -16.81 11.00 -0.29
C LEU A 184 -18.27 11.16 -0.75
N LYS A 185 -18.83 12.37 -0.68
CA LYS A 185 -20.21 12.64 -1.10
C LYS A 185 -20.44 12.42 -2.58
N ILE A 186 -19.48 12.77 -3.43
CA ILE A 186 -19.58 12.62 -4.90
C ILE A 186 -19.14 11.24 -5.40
N SER A 187 -18.65 10.38 -4.51
CA SER A 187 -18.18 9.04 -4.86
C SER A 187 -19.33 8.04 -4.97
N SER A 188 -19.24 7.15 -5.96
CA SER A 188 -20.19 6.08 -6.24
C SER A 188 -19.51 4.74 -6.52
N GLU A 189 -18.22 4.71 -6.86
CA GLU A 189 -17.50 3.47 -7.17
C GLU A 189 -16.53 3.05 -6.06
N TRP A 190 -16.30 1.74 -5.94
CA TRP A 190 -15.29 1.21 -5.03
C TRP A 190 -13.86 1.67 -5.38
N SER A 191 -13.58 1.83 -6.68
CA SER A 191 -12.32 2.39 -7.19
C SER A 191 -12.02 3.77 -6.57
N GLN A 192 -13.06 4.59 -6.36
CA GLN A 192 -12.98 5.90 -5.75
C GLN A 192 -12.77 5.80 -4.24
N ALA A 193 -13.40 4.83 -3.57
CA ALA A 193 -13.15 4.53 -2.16
C ALA A 193 -11.68 4.15 -1.91
N LEU A 194 -11.07 3.33 -2.78
CA LEU A 194 -9.64 3.01 -2.71
C LEU A 194 -8.74 4.24 -2.95
N CYS A 195 -9.21 5.22 -3.73
CA CYS A 195 -8.49 6.48 -3.88
C CYS A 195 -8.61 7.35 -2.61
N LEU A 196 -9.76 7.33 -1.93
CA LEU A 196 -9.92 7.99 -0.63
C LEU A 196 -8.99 7.38 0.43
N THR A 197 -8.85 6.05 0.49
CA THR A 197 -7.90 5.41 1.42
C THR A 197 -6.46 5.80 1.10
N ALA A 198 -6.08 5.79 -0.19
CA ALA A 198 -4.76 6.21 -0.63
C ALA A 198 -4.43 7.69 -0.29
N ILE A 199 -5.44 8.56 -0.28
CA ILE A 199 -5.31 9.95 0.18
C ILE A 199 -5.04 9.98 1.69
N LEU A 200 -5.84 9.26 2.48
CA LEU A 200 -5.70 9.23 3.94
C LEU A 200 -4.37 8.66 4.41
N GLU A 201 -3.81 7.66 3.72
CA GLU A 201 -2.48 7.11 4.02
C GLU A 201 -1.33 8.11 3.83
N ARG A 202 -1.50 9.07 2.91
CA ARG A 202 -0.47 10.09 2.58
C ARG A 202 -0.64 11.37 3.37
N TRP A 203 -1.84 11.63 3.87
CA TRP A 203 -2.10 12.80 4.68
C TRP A 203 -1.43 12.69 6.04
N PRO A 204 -0.99 13.82 6.63
CA PRO A 204 -0.49 13.81 8.00
C PRO A 204 -1.52 13.18 8.92
N LYS A 205 -1.09 12.20 9.72
CA LYS A 205 -1.97 11.53 10.69
C LYS A 205 -2.67 12.59 11.53
N ASN A 206 -4.00 12.49 11.62
CA ASN A 206 -4.82 13.43 12.36
C ASN A 206 -4.48 13.33 13.85
N GLN A 207 -3.62 14.22 14.34
CA GLN A 207 -3.22 14.27 15.76
C GLN A 207 -4.34 14.85 16.65
N SER A 208 -5.40 15.37 16.03
CA SER A 208 -6.38 16.25 16.68
C SER A 208 -7.80 16.04 16.17
N LEU A 209 -8.19 14.79 15.83
CA LEU A 209 -9.62 14.47 15.80
C LEU A 209 -10.17 14.73 17.21
N ARG A 210 -10.95 15.81 17.33
CA ARG A 210 -11.73 16.06 18.54
C ARG A 210 -12.65 14.86 18.72
N MET A 211 -12.88 14.43 19.96
CA MET A 211 -13.74 13.25 20.23
C MET A 211 -15.15 13.32 19.63
N GLU A 212 -15.58 14.49 19.12
CA GLU A 212 -16.88 14.73 18.51
C GLU A 212 -16.88 14.63 16.98
N GLU A 213 -15.71 14.58 16.33
CA GLU A 213 -15.59 14.53 14.87
C GLU A 213 -15.41 13.09 14.38
N VAL A 214 -16.20 12.70 13.37
CA VAL A 214 -16.18 11.34 12.83
C VAL A 214 -14.87 11.10 12.07
N ASN A 215 -14.15 10.06 12.45
CA ASN A 215 -12.93 9.65 11.77
C ASN A 215 -13.19 9.40 10.26
N PRO A 216 -12.38 9.96 9.34
CA PRO A 216 -12.52 9.78 7.90
C PRO A 216 -12.56 8.31 7.47
N TRP A 217 -11.76 7.46 8.13
CA TRP A 217 -11.72 6.03 7.85
C TRP A 217 -13.05 5.34 8.19
N VAL A 218 -13.65 5.71 9.33
CA VAL A 218 -14.99 5.23 9.72
C VAL A 218 -16.07 5.79 8.79
N SER A 219 -15.88 6.99 8.23
CA SER A 219 -16.80 7.54 7.23
C SER A 219 -16.79 6.75 5.91
N ILE A 220 -15.63 6.23 5.48
CA ILE A 220 -15.57 5.28 4.34
C ILE A 220 -16.35 4.01 4.69
N LEU A 221 -16.10 3.44 5.87
CA LEU A 221 -16.79 2.23 6.34
C LEU A 221 -18.31 2.39 6.27
N LYS A 222 -18.84 3.48 6.85
CA LYS A 222 -20.29 3.81 6.84
C LYS A 222 -20.88 3.96 5.44
N ASN A 223 -20.05 4.23 4.42
CA ASN A 223 -20.49 4.41 3.04
C ASN A 223 -20.16 3.20 2.14
N ILE A 224 -19.59 2.09 2.65
CA ILE A 224 -19.19 0.95 1.81
C ILE A 224 -20.35 0.43 0.96
N LYS A 225 -21.53 0.27 1.55
CA LYS A 225 -22.72 -0.25 0.86
C LYS A 225 -23.27 0.70 -0.21
N ARG A 226 -22.82 1.96 -0.26
CA ARG A 226 -23.16 2.91 -1.33
C ARG A 226 -22.29 2.72 -2.56
N PHE A 227 -21.07 2.19 -2.41
CA PHE A 227 -20.16 2.03 -3.53
C PHE A 227 -20.55 0.84 -4.41
N GLU A 228 -20.41 1.01 -5.71
CA GLU A 228 -20.60 -0.04 -6.70
C GLU A 228 -19.26 -0.73 -7.02
N GLY A 229 -19.31 -2.01 -7.37
CA GLY A 229 -18.16 -2.75 -7.88
C GLY A 229 -17.18 -3.31 -6.85
N TYR A 230 -17.46 -3.21 -5.55
CA TYR A 230 -16.66 -3.88 -4.53
C TYR A 230 -16.89 -5.39 -4.54
N GLN A 231 -15.85 -6.15 -4.26
CA GLN A 231 -15.93 -7.57 -3.93
C GLN A 231 -15.88 -7.76 -2.42
N ASP A 232 -16.38 -8.90 -1.93
CA ASP A 232 -16.25 -9.23 -0.51
C ASP A 232 -14.78 -9.17 -0.06
N ASP A 233 -13.84 -9.63 -0.89
CA ASP A 233 -12.38 -9.57 -0.63
C ASP A 233 -11.88 -8.17 -0.31
N ASP A 234 -12.41 -7.17 -1.00
CA ASP A 234 -11.99 -5.79 -0.84
C ASP A 234 -12.39 -5.24 0.54
N ILE A 235 -13.54 -5.67 1.07
CA ILE A 235 -13.99 -5.30 2.42
C ILE A 235 -13.02 -5.86 3.46
N TYR A 236 -12.60 -7.12 3.32
CA TYR A 236 -11.63 -7.71 4.25
C TYR A 236 -10.30 -6.97 4.25
N SER A 237 -9.76 -6.68 3.06
CA SER A 237 -8.53 -5.90 2.93
C SER A 237 -8.66 -4.49 3.52
N PHE A 238 -9.80 -3.83 3.32
CA PHE A 238 -10.06 -2.54 3.93
C PHE A 238 -10.14 -2.63 5.46
N LEU A 239 -10.77 -3.66 6.02
CA LEU A 239 -10.84 -3.85 7.48
C LEU A 239 -9.47 -4.16 8.08
N GLU A 240 -8.64 -4.94 7.39
CA GLU A 240 -7.25 -5.19 7.79
C GLU A 240 -6.42 -3.89 7.83
N LEU A 241 -6.62 -3.00 6.86
CA LEU A 241 -6.01 -1.66 6.87
C LEU A 241 -6.55 -0.79 8.01
N LEU A 242 -7.87 -0.75 8.17
CA LEU A 242 -8.57 0.07 9.17
C LEU A 242 -8.17 -0.26 10.62
N PHE A 243 -8.08 -1.56 10.95
CA PHE A 243 -7.78 -2.04 12.29
C PHE A 243 -6.30 -2.43 12.47
N GLY A 244 -5.51 -2.49 11.40
CA GLY A 244 -4.10 -2.88 11.43
C GLY A 244 -3.18 -1.77 11.94
N ASP A 245 -3.53 -0.51 11.65
CA ASP A 245 -2.76 0.65 12.10
C ASP A 245 -3.38 1.29 13.35
N GLU A 246 -2.55 1.92 14.20
CA GLU A 246 -2.97 2.73 15.37
C GLU A 246 -3.63 4.06 14.94
N ILE A 247 -4.60 4.00 14.03
CA ILE A 247 -5.31 5.15 13.45
C ILE A 247 -6.59 5.47 14.21
N LEU A 248 -7.18 4.49 14.89
CA LEU A 248 -8.48 4.59 15.53
C LEU A 248 -8.37 4.69 17.06
N ASN A 249 -9.18 5.57 17.64
CA ASN A 249 -9.40 5.62 19.08
C ASN A 249 -10.49 4.61 19.51
N ASP A 250 -10.61 4.34 20.81
CA ASP A 250 -11.63 3.42 21.36
C ASP A 250 -13.07 3.78 20.92
N HIS A 251 -13.38 5.08 20.82
CA HIS A 251 -14.66 5.56 20.32
C HIS A 251 -14.88 5.19 18.84
N ASP A 252 -13.87 5.41 17.99
CA ASP A 252 -13.95 5.09 16.56
C ASP A 252 -14.08 3.59 16.32
N ILE A 253 -13.41 2.77 17.13
CA ILE A 253 -13.52 1.31 17.10
C ILE A 253 -14.95 0.89 17.47
N SER A 254 -15.52 1.47 18.52
CA SER A 254 -16.90 1.19 18.91
C SER A 254 -17.88 1.55 17.79
N ASP A 255 -17.74 2.75 17.21
CA ASP A 255 -18.58 3.20 16.10
C ASP A 255 -18.46 2.27 14.89
N ALA A 256 -17.24 1.89 14.51
CA ALA A 256 -16.98 0.99 13.40
C ALA A 256 -17.63 -0.39 13.62
N ILE A 257 -17.53 -0.95 14.84
CA ILE A 257 -18.17 -2.23 15.17
C ILE A 257 -19.69 -2.11 15.08
N THR A 258 -20.30 -1.05 15.64
CA THR A 258 -21.76 -0.87 15.57
C THR A 258 -22.27 -0.75 14.14
N GLU A 259 -21.49 -0.12 13.26
CA GLU A 259 -21.80 -0.04 11.84
C GLU A 259 -21.75 -1.43 11.18
N ILE A 260 -20.69 -2.21 11.42
CA ILE A 260 -20.54 -3.56 10.87
C ILE A 260 -21.63 -4.51 11.41
N GLU A 261 -22.00 -4.38 12.69
CA GLU A 261 -23.11 -5.13 13.29
C GLU A 261 -24.44 -4.85 12.56
N SER A 262 -24.65 -3.61 12.10
CA SER A 262 -25.86 -3.22 11.37
C SER A 262 -26.03 -3.92 10.02
N TRP A 263 -24.93 -4.36 9.40
CA TRP A 263 -24.97 -5.05 8.10
C TRP A 263 -25.50 -6.48 8.21
N ASN A 264 -25.55 -7.04 9.42
CA ASN A 264 -25.99 -8.41 9.68
C ASN A 264 -25.17 -9.48 8.93
N GLU A 265 -23.92 -9.15 8.59
CA GLU A 265 -22.96 -10.01 7.88
C GLU A 265 -21.97 -10.62 8.89
N TYR A 266 -22.42 -11.65 9.61
CA TYR A 266 -21.66 -12.28 10.70
C TYR A 266 -20.22 -12.70 10.34
N PRO A 267 -19.90 -13.22 9.13
CA PRO A 267 -18.52 -13.56 8.77
C PRO A 267 -17.56 -12.36 8.73
N ILE A 268 -18.06 -11.18 8.39
CA ILE A 268 -17.27 -9.93 8.34
C ILE A 268 -17.10 -9.38 9.76
N LEU A 269 -18.18 -9.38 10.55
CA LEU A 269 -18.14 -8.97 11.95
C LEU A 269 -17.18 -9.83 12.79
N VAL A 270 -17.20 -11.15 12.61
CA VAL A 270 -16.26 -12.05 13.31
C VAL A 270 -14.82 -11.71 12.92
N HIS A 271 -14.57 -11.41 11.65
CA HIS A 271 -13.22 -11.04 11.20
C HIS A 271 -12.75 -9.71 11.80
N SER A 272 -13.58 -8.67 11.79
CA SER A 272 -13.22 -7.37 12.38
C SER A 272 -12.95 -7.47 13.88
N LEU A 273 -13.76 -8.22 14.63
CA LEU A 273 -13.55 -8.45 16.06
C LEU A 273 -12.24 -9.21 16.37
N LEU A 274 -11.78 -10.08 15.45
CA LEU A 274 -10.54 -10.84 15.62
C LEU A 274 -9.29 -10.04 15.26
N LEU A 275 -9.41 -9.02 14.42
CA LEU A 275 -8.32 -8.08 14.12
C LEU A 275 -7.96 -7.25 15.35
N LEU A 276 -8.98 -6.84 16.12
CA LEU A 276 -8.80 -6.08 17.35
C LEU A 276 -8.11 -6.87 18.46
N ASN A 277 -7.31 -6.17 19.27
CA ASN A 277 -6.61 -6.73 20.41
C ASN A 277 -7.40 -6.47 21.70
N GLY A 278 -8.38 -7.30 22.00
CA GLY A 278 -9.14 -7.21 23.25
C GLY A 278 -9.89 -8.48 23.56
N LYS A 279 -9.81 -8.95 24.82
CA LYS A 279 -10.51 -10.16 25.25
C LYS A 279 -12.01 -10.06 25.05
N GLU A 280 -12.58 -8.88 25.27
CA GLU A 280 -14.00 -8.62 25.07
C GLU A 280 -14.46 -8.81 23.61
N PHE A 281 -13.64 -8.41 22.64
CA PHE A 281 -13.94 -8.60 21.21
C PHE A 281 -13.79 -10.06 20.81
N HIS A 282 -12.78 -10.74 21.35
CA HIS A 282 -12.56 -12.18 21.12
C HIS A 282 -13.70 -13.02 21.71
N ASP A 283 -14.14 -12.71 22.93
CA ASP A 283 -15.27 -13.40 23.57
C ASP A 283 -16.58 -13.15 22.78
N LYS A 284 -16.82 -11.92 22.30
CA LYS A 284 -17.94 -11.62 21.41
C LYS A 284 -17.86 -12.41 20.09
N ALA A 285 -16.70 -12.45 19.46
CA ALA A 285 -16.49 -13.20 18.22
C ALA A 285 -16.78 -14.70 18.41
N ILE A 286 -16.28 -15.29 19.50
CA ILE A 286 -16.49 -16.69 19.84
C ILE A 286 -17.97 -16.95 20.14
N ASN A 287 -18.65 -16.09 20.89
CA ASN A 287 -20.09 -16.22 21.15
C ASN A 287 -20.91 -16.18 19.85
N ILE A 288 -20.56 -15.30 18.90
CA ILE A 288 -21.22 -15.25 17.59
C ILE A 288 -20.98 -16.55 16.82
N ILE A 289 -19.76 -17.09 16.83
CA ILE A 289 -19.43 -18.37 16.19
C ILE A 289 -20.24 -19.52 16.82
N LEU A 290 -20.27 -19.63 18.15
CA LEU A 290 -20.95 -20.71 18.86
C LEU A 290 -22.47 -20.64 18.66
N ASN A 291 -23.08 -19.46 18.77
CA ASN A 291 -24.52 -19.29 18.64
C ASN A 291 -25.01 -19.54 17.20
N ASN A 292 -24.23 -19.14 16.20
CA ASN A 292 -24.61 -19.32 14.80
C ASN A 292 -24.19 -20.68 14.22
N SER A 293 -23.29 -21.43 14.88
CA SER A 293 -22.91 -22.79 14.48
C SER A 293 -24.10 -23.77 14.43
N GLN A 294 -25.21 -23.46 15.11
CA GLN A 294 -26.42 -24.29 15.15
C GLN A 294 -27.51 -23.87 14.14
N VAL A 295 -27.45 -22.65 13.58
CA VAL A 295 -28.59 -22.04 12.85
C VAL A 295 -28.26 -21.77 11.37
N ALA A 296 -27.00 -21.50 11.03
CA ALA A 296 -26.58 -21.30 9.65
C ALA A 296 -25.13 -21.77 9.43
N GLU A 297 -24.79 -22.25 8.23
CA GLU A 297 -23.39 -22.50 7.86
C GLU A 297 -22.63 -21.17 7.80
N LEU A 298 -21.98 -20.79 8.90
CA LEU A 298 -21.00 -19.70 8.89
C LEU A 298 -19.81 -20.14 8.03
N LYS A 299 -19.81 -19.73 6.76
CA LYS A 299 -18.66 -19.90 5.86
C LYS A 299 -17.61 -18.85 6.20
N LEU A 300 -16.80 -19.15 7.21
CA LEU A 300 -15.66 -18.31 7.58
C LEU A 300 -14.54 -18.46 6.53
N ARG A 301 -13.89 -17.35 6.21
CA ARG A 301 -12.79 -17.33 5.27
C ARG A 301 -11.50 -17.85 5.90
N ARG A 302 -10.59 -18.26 5.02
CA ARG A 302 -9.24 -18.70 5.39
C ARG A 302 -8.46 -17.67 6.20
N SER A 303 -8.57 -16.38 5.87
CA SER A 303 -7.92 -15.30 6.63
C SER A 303 -8.47 -15.23 8.06
N THR A 304 -9.79 -15.27 8.24
CA THR A 304 -10.46 -15.28 9.55
C THR A 304 -10.07 -16.50 10.39
N LEU A 305 -10.09 -17.69 9.79
CA LEU A 305 -9.68 -18.93 10.45
C LEU A 305 -8.20 -18.88 10.86
N SER A 306 -7.33 -18.28 10.04
CA SER A 306 -5.92 -18.06 10.39
C SER A 306 -5.74 -17.11 11.60
N LEU A 307 -6.60 -16.08 11.72
CA LEU A 307 -6.60 -15.18 12.87
C LEU A 307 -7.02 -15.89 14.16
N ILE A 308 -8.04 -16.75 14.11
CA ILE A 308 -8.46 -17.57 15.27
C ILE A 308 -7.30 -18.43 15.79
N ILE A 309 -6.53 -19.03 14.87
CA ILE A 309 -5.37 -19.85 15.21
C ILE A 309 -4.25 -18.99 15.79
N LYS A 310 -3.87 -17.89 15.11
CA LYS A 310 -2.83 -16.96 15.59
C LYS A 310 -3.14 -16.37 16.97
N LYS A 311 -4.41 -16.11 17.27
CA LYS A 311 -4.87 -15.55 18.56
C LYS A 311 -5.10 -16.63 19.63
N LYS A 312 -4.79 -17.91 19.37
CA LYS A 312 -4.92 -19.04 20.32
C LYS A 312 -6.36 -19.27 20.82
N LEU A 313 -7.36 -18.92 20.00
CA LEU A 313 -8.79 -19.01 20.35
C LEU A 313 -9.44 -20.34 19.92
N ALA A 314 -8.72 -21.16 19.17
CA ALA A 314 -9.23 -22.42 18.63
C ALA A 314 -9.68 -23.41 19.71
N THR A 315 -9.08 -23.36 20.91
CA THR A 315 -9.47 -24.20 22.06
C THR A 315 -10.88 -23.91 22.55
N GLN A 316 -11.41 -22.70 22.35
CA GLN A 316 -12.73 -22.28 22.84
C GLN A 316 -13.86 -22.67 21.88
N ILE A 317 -13.52 -22.97 20.63
CA ILE A 317 -14.47 -23.26 19.54
C ILE A 317 -14.66 -24.78 19.34
N VAL A 318 -13.99 -25.61 20.14
CA VAL A 318 -14.06 -27.08 20.07
C VAL A 318 -15.49 -27.57 20.27
N GLY A 319 -15.99 -28.34 19.29
CA GLY A 319 -17.37 -28.85 19.23
C GLY A 319 -18.24 -28.18 18.18
N SER A 320 -17.78 -27.08 17.58
CA SER A 320 -18.44 -26.42 16.45
C SER A 320 -17.93 -26.91 15.09
N LYS A 321 -18.74 -26.79 14.04
CA LYS A 321 -18.34 -27.09 12.65
C LYS A 321 -17.18 -26.20 12.18
N THR A 322 -17.08 -24.98 12.68
CA THR A 322 -15.98 -24.05 12.41
C THR A 322 -14.63 -24.54 12.95
N PHE A 323 -14.62 -25.36 14.02
CA PHE A 323 -13.38 -26.01 14.47
C PHE A 323 -12.89 -27.06 13.48
N ASP A 324 -13.81 -27.84 12.90
CA ASP A 324 -13.46 -28.80 11.85
C ASP A 324 -12.92 -28.09 10.60
N ASP A 325 -13.49 -26.94 10.22
CA ASP A 325 -13.00 -26.12 9.10
C ASP A 325 -11.60 -25.52 9.38
N CYS A 326 -11.35 -25.02 10.60
CA CYS A 326 -10.00 -24.62 11.04
C CYS A 326 -9.02 -25.79 10.91
N VAL A 327 -9.40 -26.98 11.39
CA VAL A 327 -8.56 -28.18 11.34
C VAL A 327 -8.28 -28.60 9.90
N GLN A 328 -9.27 -28.58 9.01
CA GLN A 328 -9.05 -28.89 7.59
C GLN A 328 -8.09 -27.89 6.93
N GLN A 329 -8.25 -26.59 7.17
CA GLN A 329 -7.36 -25.59 6.58
C GLN A 329 -5.90 -25.76 7.02
N ILE A 330 -5.67 -26.02 8.31
CA ILE A 330 -4.33 -26.31 8.82
C ILE A 330 -3.76 -27.57 8.14
N LEU A 331 -4.60 -28.57 7.89
CA LEU A 331 -4.19 -29.82 7.25
C LEU A 331 -3.95 -29.66 5.73
N ASP A 332 -4.58 -28.69 5.07
CA ASP A 332 -4.35 -28.42 3.65
C ASP A 332 -2.95 -27.80 3.41
N PHE A 333 -2.41 -27.05 4.38
CA PHE A 333 -1.09 -26.40 4.31
C PHE A 333 -0.14 -26.90 5.40
N ARG A 334 0.01 -28.24 5.48
CA ARG A 334 0.76 -28.92 6.54
C ARG A 334 2.24 -28.53 6.62
N GLU A 335 2.91 -28.35 5.48
CA GLU A 335 4.37 -28.16 5.43
C GLU A 335 4.81 -26.79 5.98
N GLU A 336 4.00 -25.75 5.76
CA GLU A 336 4.26 -24.40 6.26
C GLU A 336 3.80 -24.20 7.71
N ASN A 337 2.79 -24.97 8.15
CA ASN A 337 2.12 -24.76 9.45
C ASN A 337 2.51 -25.79 10.53
N ILE A 338 3.57 -26.59 10.36
CA ILE A 338 4.03 -27.58 11.36
C ILE A 338 4.20 -26.97 12.77
N PRO A 339 4.80 -25.76 12.95
CA PRO A 339 4.93 -25.15 14.27
C PRO A 339 3.56 -24.84 14.90
N LEU A 340 2.64 -24.26 14.12
CA LEU A 340 1.29 -23.90 14.54
C LEU A 340 0.45 -25.15 14.90
N ILE A 341 0.63 -26.25 14.17
CA ILE A 341 -0.02 -27.54 14.48
C ILE A 341 0.44 -28.05 15.84
N MET A 342 1.74 -27.99 16.13
CA MET A 342 2.29 -28.47 17.39
C MET A 342 1.85 -27.61 18.56
N GLU A 343 1.85 -26.28 18.40
CA GLU A 343 1.33 -25.35 19.42
C GLU A 343 -0.15 -25.59 19.69
N LEU A 344 -0.98 -25.76 18.65
CA LEU A 344 -2.40 -26.05 18.83
C LEU A 344 -2.66 -27.40 19.53
N ILE A 345 -1.85 -28.42 19.25
CA ILE A 345 -1.93 -29.72 19.95
C ILE A 345 -1.57 -29.56 21.44
N GLU A 346 -0.56 -28.77 21.77
CA GLU A 346 -0.19 -28.48 23.16
C GLU A 346 -1.26 -27.65 23.89
N GLU A 347 -1.86 -26.67 23.21
CA GLU A 347 -2.98 -25.87 23.74
C GLU A 347 -4.24 -26.71 23.98
N LEU A 348 -4.54 -27.65 23.08
CA LEU A 348 -5.66 -28.59 23.27
C LEU A 348 -5.39 -29.55 24.44
N LYS A 349 -4.15 -30.02 24.63
CA LYS A 349 -3.78 -30.84 25.80
C LYS A 349 -3.87 -30.07 27.11
N THR A 350 -3.34 -28.86 27.16
CA THR A 350 -3.34 -28.03 28.38
C THR A 350 -4.75 -27.57 28.76
N SER A 351 -5.67 -27.44 27.80
CA SER A 351 -7.09 -27.17 28.04
C SER A 351 -7.93 -28.42 28.35
N GLY A 352 -7.32 -29.60 28.51
CA GLY A 352 -7.99 -30.85 28.86
C GLY A 352 -8.76 -31.53 27.72
N LYS A 353 -8.55 -31.08 26.47
CA LYS A 353 -9.19 -31.59 25.24
C LYS A 353 -8.27 -32.57 24.53
N GLU A 354 -7.91 -33.63 25.25
CA GLU A 354 -6.92 -34.62 24.83
C GLU A 354 -7.35 -35.43 23.61
N ILE A 355 -8.66 -35.65 23.43
CA ILE A 355 -9.22 -36.42 22.32
C ILE A 355 -9.02 -35.67 21.01
N GLU A 356 -9.33 -34.37 20.99
CA GLU A 356 -9.19 -33.49 19.84
C GLU A 356 -7.72 -33.22 19.51
N ALA A 357 -6.87 -33.06 20.53
CA ALA A 357 -5.41 -33.00 20.37
C ALA A 357 -4.86 -34.28 19.74
N GLY A 358 -5.34 -35.44 20.19
CA GLY A 358 -4.98 -36.75 19.65
C GLY A 358 -5.43 -36.91 18.19
N MET A 359 -6.67 -36.54 17.87
CA MET A 359 -7.20 -36.59 16.51
C MET A 359 -6.44 -35.66 15.55
N LEU A 360 -6.11 -34.44 15.98
CA LEU A 360 -5.29 -33.51 15.20
C LEU A 360 -3.88 -34.07 14.97
N SER A 361 -3.25 -34.65 15.98
CA SER A 361 -1.92 -35.28 15.86
C SER A 361 -1.92 -36.47 14.89
N LEU A 362 -2.97 -37.30 14.92
CA LEU A 362 -3.12 -38.42 13.99
C LEU A 362 -3.37 -37.95 12.55
N ARG A 363 -4.19 -36.90 12.37
CA ARG A 363 -4.44 -36.29 11.06
C ARG A 363 -3.20 -35.59 10.49
N ALA A 364 -2.39 -34.96 11.33
CA ALA A 364 -1.13 -34.36 10.94
C ALA A 364 -0.10 -35.41 10.48
N LYS A 365 -0.11 -36.62 11.06
CA LYS A 365 0.77 -37.75 10.71
C LYS A 365 0.27 -38.64 9.56
N TYR A 366 -0.67 -38.17 8.74
CA TYR A 366 -1.25 -38.91 7.62
C TYR A 366 -1.89 -40.27 7.99
N VAL A 367 -2.36 -40.44 9.22
CA VAL A 367 -3.07 -41.66 9.60
C VAL A 367 -4.46 -41.66 8.93
N PRO A 368 -4.82 -42.66 8.10
CA PRO A 368 -6.11 -42.72 7.42
C PRO A 368 -7.29 -42.65 8.39
N LYS A 369 -8.42 -42.04 8.00
CA LYS A 369 -9.64 -41.92 8.83
C LYS A 369 -10.13 -43.27 9.37
N SER A 370 -9.90 -44.37 8.62
CA SER A 370 -10.23 -45.75 9.04
C SER A 370 -9.42 -46.25 10.25
N LEU A 371 -8.26 -45.65 10.52
CA LEU A 371 -7.38 -45.96 11.65
C LEU A 371 -7.45 -44.89 12.76
N GLN A 372 -8.21 -43.81 12.56
CA GLN A 372 -8.46 -42.74 13.54
C GLN A 372 -9.55 -43.15 14.57
N VAL A 373 -9.49 -44.37 15.12
CA VAL A 373 -10.46 -44.91 16.10
C VAL A 373 -10.18 -44.40 17.53
N PHE A 374 -9.44 -43.30 17.66
CA PHE A 374 -8.89 -42.81 18.93
C PHE A 374 -9.97 -42.33 19.91
N SER A 375 -11.05 -41.70 19.42
CA SER A 375 -12.18 -41.27 20.26
C SER A 375 -12.95 -42.44 20.87
N PHE A 376 -13.14 -43.53 20.11
CA PHE A 376 -13.77 -44.75 20.61
C PHE A 376 -12.86 -45.47 21.61
N ALA A 377 -11.55 -45.55 21.33
CA ALA A 377 -10.58 -46.20 22.20
C ALA A 377 -10.43 -45.50 23.57
N LEU A 378 -10.44 -44.16 23.61
CA LEU A 378 -10.37 -43.41 24.87
C LEU A 378 -11.68 -43.42 25.66
N SER A 379 -12.84 -43.48 24.99
CA SER A 379 -14.14 -43.60 25.67
C SER A 379 -14.31 -44.91 26.45
N VAL A 380 -13.50 -45.92 26.12
CA VAL A 380 -13.48 -47.25 26.76
C VAL A 380 -12.47 -47.33 27.91
N ILE A 381 -11.59 -46.33 28.09
CA ILE A 381 -10.63 -46.30 29.19
C ILE A 381 -11.33 -45.64 30.41
N PRO A 382 -11.58 -46.38 31.50
CA PRO A 382 -12.20 -45.81 32.69
C PRO A 382 -11.28 -44.75 33.31
N LYS A 383 -11.84 -43.58 33.63
CA LYS A 383 -11.16 -42.55 34.40
C LYS A 383 -10.79 -43.13 35.77
N HIS A 384 -9.50 -43.25 36.05
CA HIS A 384 -8.97 -43.62 37.36
C HIS A 384 -8.71 -42.40 38.24
#